data_AF-A0A932MYG0-F1
#
_entry.id   AF-A0A932MYG0-F1
#
_cell.length_a   1.000
_cell.length_b   1.000
_cell.length_c   1.000
_cell.angle_alpha   90.00
_cell.angle_beta   90.00
_cell.angle_gamma   90.00
#
_symmetry.space_group_name_H-M   'P 1'
#
loop_
_entity.id
_entity.type
_entity.pdbx_description
1 polymer ?
#
loop_
_entity_poly.entity_id
_entity_poly.type
_entity_poly.pdbx_seq_one_letter_code
_entity_poly.pdbx_strand_id
1 'polypeptide(L)'
;MSSQGKGAQFHVTLKANENAVAVADFYEKALKDKGLAVQRSEHKMNADMMTTLVGKKDKTEATVTAMQKSGEATTVMVNWVSK
;
A
#
# COMPACT_ATOMS: atom_id res chain seq x y z
N MET A 1 8.59 28.45 22.14
CA MET A 1 8.02 28.23 20.80
C MET A 1 8.78 27.09 20.14
N SER A 2 8.26 25.86 20.21
CA SER A 2 8.88 24.68 19.59
C SER A 2 8.12 24.33 18.31
N SER A 3 8.71 24.61 17.14
CA SER A 3 8.21 24.03 15.89
C SER A 3 8.58 22.55 15.87
N GLN A 4 7.75 21.72 16.50
CA GLN A 4 7.75 20.28 16.24
C GLN A 4 7.45 20.11 14.74
N GLY A 5 8.40 19.58 13.99
CA GLY A 5 8.24 19.33 12.55
C GLY A 5 6.99 18.49 12.33
N LYS A 6 5.98 19.07 11.66
CA LYS A 6 4.76 18.36 11.32
C LYS A 6 5.13 17.27 10.31
N GLY A 7 5.04 16.02 10.73
CA GLY A 7 5.15 14.88 9.83
C GLY A 7 4.21 15.00 8.63
N ALA A 8 4.61 14.49 7.47
CA ALA A 8 3.80 14.52 6.26
C ALA A 8 2.93 13.27 6.15
N GLN A 9 1.67 13.44 5.76
CA GLN A 9 0.75 12.35 5.46
C GLN A 9 0.19 12.53 4.04
N PHE A 10 0.23 11.47 3.25
CA PHE A 10 -0.32 11.42 1.90
C PHE A 10 -1.24 10.21 1.75
N HIS A 11 -2.36 10.42 1.04
CA HIS A 11 -3.30 9.37 0.71
C HIS A 11 -3.66 9.46 -0.77
N VAL A 12 -3.61 8.33 -1.47
CA VAL A 12 -3.95 8.21 -2.89
C VAL A 12 -4.86 7.00 -3.07
N THR A 13 -5.94 7.17 -3.84
CA THR A 13 -6.79 6.07 -4.31
C THR A 13 -6.80 6.07 -5.83
N LEU A 14 -6.58 4.90 -6.44
CA LEU A 14 -6.52 4.72 -7.90
C LEU A 14 -7.13 3.37 -8.31
N LYS A 15 -7.43 3.23 -9.60
CA LYS A 15 -7.92 1.98 -10.21
C LYS A 15 -6.87 1.40 -11.16
N ALA A 16 -6.72 0.09 -11.14
CA ALA A 16 -5.82 -0.67 -12.01
C ALA A 16 -6.58 -1.81 -12.69
N ASN A 17 -6.28 -2.07 -13.96
CA ASN A 17 -6.87 -3.18 -14.73
C ASN A 17 -6.15 -4.52 -14.51
N GLU A 18 -5.19 -4.56 -13.59
CA GLU A 18 -4.47 -5.76 -13.18
C GLU A 18 -5.10 -6.38 -11.93
N ASN A 19 -4.82 -7.66 -11.67
CA ASN A 19 -5.30 -8.32 -10.44
C ASN A 19 -4.59 -7.79 -9.17
N ALA A 20 -5.23 -7.96 -8.01
CA ALA A 20 -4.71 -7.40 -6.75
C ALA A 20 -3.30 -7.90 -6.37
N VAL A 21 -2.95 -9.15 -6.71
CA VAL A 21 -1.63 -9.74 -6.45
C VAL A 21 -0.56 -9.10 -7.32
N ALA A 22 -0.80 -8.95 -8.62
CA ALA A 22 0.16 -8.32 -9.55
C ALA A 22 0.39 -6.85 -9.20
N VAL A 23 -0.67 -6.14 -8.81
CA VAL A 23 -0.56 -4.77 -8.28
C VAL A 23 0.29 -4.76 -7.00
N ALA A 24 0.04 -5.68 -6.07
CA ALA A 24 0.84 -5.78 -4.85
C ALA A 24 2.32 -6.09 -5.15
N ASP A 25 2.63 -6.99 -6.08
CA ASP A 25 4.02 -7.31 -6.46
C ASP A 25 4.76 -6.05 -6.98
N PHE A 26 4.10 -5.23 -7.80
CA PHE A 26 4.64 -3.97 -8.28
C PHE A 26 4.98 -3.01 -7.12
N TYR A 27 4.05 -2.82 -6.18
CA TYR A 27 4.27 -1.91 -5.05
C TYR A 27 5.25 -2.48 -4.01
N GLU A 28 5.25 -3.79 -3.78
CA GLU A 28 6.19 -4.46 -2.87
C GLU A 28 7.62 -4.27 -3.36
N LYS A 29 7.86 -4.44 -4.67
CA LYS A 29 9.15 -4.14 -5.27
C LYS A 29 9.51 -2.67 -5.09
N ALA A 30 8.60 -1.74 -5.41
CA ALA A 30 8.86 -0.31 -5.29
C ALA A 30 9.20 0.12 -3.85
N LEU A 31 8.50 -0.43 -2.85
CA LEU A 31 8.78 -0.16 -1.44
C LEU A 31 10.13 -0.72 -0.99
N LYS A 32 10.48 -1.95 -1.40
CA LYS A 32 11.79 -2.56 -1.13
C LYS A 32 12.93 -1.79 -1.80
N ASP A 33 12.74 -1.33 -3.04
CA ASP A 33 13.71 -0.50 -3.77
C ASP A 33 13.96 0.85 -3.06
N LYS A 34 12.99 1.35 -2.28
CA LYS A 34 13.15 2.54 -1.42
C LYS A 34 13.76 2.22 -0.04
N GLY A 35 14.09 0.95 0.22
CA GLY A 35 14.71 0.48 1.44
C GLY A 35 13.74 0.32 2.61
N LEU A 36 12.44 0.17 2.35
CA LEU A 36 11.47 -0.18 3.39
C LEU A 36 11.48 -1.69 3.62
N ALA A 37 11.40 -2.10 4.88
CA ALA A 37 11.08 -3.48 5.23
C ALA A 37 9.58 -3.69 5.03
N VAL A 38 9.20 -4.60 4.11
CA VAL A 38 7.81 -4.80 3.69
C VAL A 38 7.25 -6.09 4.29
N GLN A 39 6.11 -5.98 4.95
CA GLN A 39 5.25 -7.10 5.33
C GLN A 39 4.05 -7.16 4.39
N ARG A 40 3.65 -8.38 4.01
CA ARG A 40 2.53 -8.65 3.11
C ARG A 40 1.49 -9.52 3.79
N SER A 41 0.23 -9.16 3.63
CA SER A 41 -0.92 -9.94 4.08
C SER A 41 -1.92 -10.09 2.94
N GLU A 42 -2.34 -11.32 2.68
CA GLU A 42 -3.31 -11.63 1.64
C GLU A 42 -4.58 -12.19 2.26
N HIS A 43 -5.72 -11.72 1.77
CA HIS A 43 -7.04 -12.18 2.16
C HIS A 43 -7.84 -12.48 0.90
N LYS A 44 -8.28 -13.72 0.76
CA LYS A 44 -9.18 -14.14 -0.30
C LYS A 44 -10.51 -14.53 0.30
N MET A 45 -11.59 -13.91 -0.17
CA MET A 45 -12.96 -14.22 0.24
C MET A 45 -13.78 -14.45 -1.01
N ASN A 46 -14.10 -15.72 -1.29
CA ASN A 46 -14.76 -16.14 -2.53
C ASN A 46 -13.95 -15.70 -3.77
N ALA A 47 -14.57 -14.89 -4.64
CA ALA A 47 -13.97 -14.31 -5.83
C ALA A 47 -13.31 -12.94 -5.59
N ASP A 48 -13.42 -12.41 -4.36
CA ASP A 48 -12.77 -11.16 -3.98
C ASP A 48 -11.37 -11.43 -3.42
N MET A 49 -10.45 -10.52 -3.72
CA MET A 49 -9.06 -10.60 -3.31
C MET A 49 -8.62 -9.26 -2.72
N MET A 50 -7.94 -9.31 -1.59
CA MET A 50 -7.31 -8.16 -0.97
C MET A 50 -5.88 -8.51 -0.61
N THR A 51 -4.93 -7.68 -1.05
CA THR A 51 -3.53 -7.75 -0.62
C THR A 51 -3.14 -6.44 0.03
N THR A 52 -2.60 -6.52 1.24
CA THR A 52 -2.11 -5.36 1.99
C THR A 52 -0.61 -5.49 2.19
N LEU A 53 0.11 -4.41 1.89
CA LEU A 53 1.53 -4.24 2.14
C LEU A 53 1.73 -3.17 3.20
N VAL A 54 2.62 -3.43 4.15
CA VAL A 54 3.07 -2.45 5.14
C VAL A 54 4.58 -2.37 5.06
N GLY A 55 5.09 -1.28 4.48
CA GLY A 55 6.49 -0.93 4.43
C GLY A 55 6.87 0.00 5.59
N LYS A 56 7.97 -0.27 6.30
CA LYS A 56 8.48 0.59 7.37
C LYS A 56 9.97 0.89 7.20
N LYS A 57 10.36 2.13 7.51
CA LYS A 57 11.74 2.58 7.64
C LYS A 57 11.81 3.81 8.54
N ASP A 58 12.57 3.74 9.63
CA ASP A 58 12.73 4.84 10.59
C ASP A 58 11.36 5.40 11.05
N LYS A 59 11.07 6.66 10.72
CA LYS A 59 9.80 7.34 11.03
C LYS A 59 8.80 7.34 9.87
N THR A 60 9.07 6.55 8.83
CA THR A 60 8.24 6.40 7.65
C THR A 60 7.49 5.07 7.67
N GLU A 61 6.19 5.13 7.41
CA GLU A 61 5.32 3.98 7.16
C GLU A 61 4.54 4.19 5.87
N ALA A 62 4.53 3.17 5.01
CA ALA A 62 3.78 3.14 3.78
C ALA A 62 2.85 1.92 3.78
N THR A 63 1.55 2.14 3.62
CA THR A 63 0.56 1.09 3.51
C THR A 63 -0.03 1.10 2.10
N VAL A 64 -0.03 -0.04 1.43
CA VAL A 64 -0.69 -0.23 0.14
C VAL A 64 -1.73 -1.32 0.29
N THR A 65 -2.98 -1.05 -0.05
CA THR A 65 -4.06 -2.04 -0.11
C THR A 65 -4.55 -2.13 -1.55
N ALA A 66 -4.35 -3.28 -2.17
CA ALA A 66 -4.93 -3.63 -3.46
C ALA A 66 -6.15 -4.53 -3.21
N MET A 67 -7.34 -4.06 -3.57
CA MET A 67 -8.60 -4.77 -3.42
C MET A 67 -9.24 -4.96 -4.79
N GLN A 68 -9.46 -6.22 -5.16
CA GLN A 68 -10.16 -6.61 -6.37
C GLN A 68 -11.44 -7.34 -5.98
N LYS A 69 -12.58 -6.74 -6.35
CA LYS A 69 -13.87 -7.42 -6.29
C LYS A 69 -14.11 -8.20 -7.57
N SER A 70 -14.87 -9.28 -7.48
CA SER A 70 -15.23 -10.10 -8.64
C SER A 70 -15.82 -9.27 -9.77
N GLY A 71 -15.19 -9.30 -10.95
CA GLY A 71 -15.65 -8.57 -12.13
C GLY A 71 -15.35 -7.07 -12.13
N GLU A 72 -14.65 -6.55 -11.12
CA GLU A 72 -14.24 -5.15 -11.04
C GLU A 72 -12.74 -4.96 -11.25
N ALA A 73 -12.35 -3.76 -11.66
CA ALA A 73 -10.96 -3.32 -11.64
C ALA A 73 -10.44 -3.27 -10.21
N THR A 74 -9.15 -3.53 -10.02
CA THR A 74 -8.51 -3.44 -8.70
C THR A 74 -8.49 -1.99 -8.23
N THR A 75 -9.03 -1.75 -7.03
CA THR A 75 -8.86 -0.48 -6.33
C THR A 75 -7.58 -0.55 -5.49
N VAL A 76 -6.73 0.46 -5.63
CA VAL A 76 -5.48 0.57 -4.90
C VAL A 76 -5.55 1.78 -3.99
N MET A 77 -5.31 1.58 -2.70
CA MET A 77 -5.21 2.64 -1.71
C MET A 77 -3.77 2.68 -1.22
N VAL A 78 -3.14 3.85 -1.30
CA VAL A 78 -1.78 4.10 -0.81
C VAL A 78 -1.87 5.14 0.30
N ASN A 79 -1.33 4.82 1.47
CA ASN A 79 -1.16 5.74 2.59
C ASN A 79 0.33 5.83 2.94
N TRP A 80 0.86 7.04 3.00
CA TRP A 80 2.25 7.30 3.39
C TRP A 80 2.27 8.27 4.56
N VAL A 81 2.98 7.92 5.62
CA VAL A 81 3.14 8.73 6.82
C VAL A 81 4.62 8.85 7.14
N SER A 82 5.12 10.07 7.32
CA SER A 82 6.45 10.36 7.86
C SER A 82 6.30 11.20 9.11
N LYS A 83 6.96 10.85 10.21
CA LYS A 83 6.97 11.60 11.48
C LYS A 83 8.37 12.04 11.89
#